data_AF-A0A7S7UYP7-F1
#
_entry.id   AF-A0A7S7UYP7-F1
#
_cell.length_a   1.000
_cell.length_b   1.000
_cell.length_c   1.000
_cell.angle_alpha   90.00
_cell.angle_beta   90.00
_cell.angle_gamma   90.00
#
_symmetry.space_group_name_H-M   'P 1'
#
loop_
_entity.id
_entity.type
_entity.pdbx_description
1 polymer ?
#
loop_
_entity_poly.entity_id
_entity_poly.type
_entity_poly.pdbx_seq_one_letter_code
_entity_poly.pdbx_strand_id
1 'polypeptide(L)'
;MHGIIEVPDIISAVKLPERLTAAIDAWARARHLSRSDAIYQLLELGLKLAPAMPASPEITITSDAARIEEIAVHEIEGLLDPALPADERERRIRRLTEGPPEFSHERIDLPKQQT
;
A
#
# COMPACT_ATOMS: atom_id res chain seq x y z
N MET A 1 -6.67 -32.46 35.49
CA MET A 1 -7.49 -31.26 35.75
C MET A 1 -7.00 -30.16 34.83
N HIS A 2 -7.71 -29.87 33.74
CA HIS A 2 -7.36 -28.77 32.84
C HIS A 2 -7.82 -27.46 33.48
N GLY A 3 -6.86 -26.66 33.95
CA GLY A 3 -7.12 -25.31 34.44
C GLY A 3 -7.57 -24.44 33.28
N ILE A 4 -8.78 -23.89 33.39
CA ILE A 4 -9.29 -22.86 32.50
C ILE A 4 -8.45 -21.62 32.79
N ILE A 5 -7.54 -21.25 31.89
CA ILE A 5 -6.84 -19.98 32.00
C ILE A 5 -7.89 -18.93 31.65
N GLU A 6 -8.54 -18.36 32.66
CA GLU A 6 -9.28 -17.12 32.48
C GLU A 6 -8.27 -16.06 32.06
N VAL A 7 -8.32 -15.67 30.78
CA VAL A 7 -7.53 -14.55 30.28
C VAL A 7 -8.15 -13.31 30.90
N PRO A 8 -7.47 -12.60 31.81
CA PRO A 8 -8.05 -11.42 32.45
C PRO A 8 -8.29 -10.34 31.40
N ASP A 9 -9.38 -9.61 31.56
CA ASP A 9 -9.68 -8.44 30.73
C ASP A 9 -8.67 -7.33 31.08
N ILE A 10 -7.66 -7.14 30.22
CA ILE A 10 -6.58 -6.19 30.47
C ILE A 10 -7.06 -4.79 30.08
N ILE A 11 -7.33 -3.96 31.09
CA ILE A 11 -7.68 -2.55 30.87
C ILE A 11 -6.42 -1.76 30.53
N SER A 12 -6.39 -1.20 29.32
CA SER A 12 -5.30 -0.33 28.84
C SER A 12 -5.78 1.12 28.70
N ALA A 13 -5.08 2.05 29.34
CA ALA A 13 -5.33 3.48 29.20
C ALA A 13 -4.53 4.03 28.02
N VAL A 14 -5.21 4.68 27.06
CA VAL A 14 -4.59 5.27 25.87
C VAL A 14 -4.80 6.77 25.87
N LYS A 15 -3.71 7.53 25.68
CA LYS A 15 -3.79 8.99 25.52
C LYS A 15 -4.21 9.33 24.10
N LEU A 16 -5.40 9.91 23.95
CA LEU A 16 -5.96 10.34 22.67
C LEU A 16 -6.14 11.87 22.65
N PRO A 17 -5.76 12.56 21.56
CA PRO A 17 -6.11 13.97 21.39
C PRO A 17 -7.62 14.19 21.41
N GLU A 18 -8.10 15.29 21.97
CA GLU A 18 -9.54 15.58 22.11
C GLU A 18 -10.31 15.47 20.80
N ARG A 19 -9.73 15.97 19.69
CA ARG A 19 -10.31 15.87 18.35
C ARG A 19 -10.55 14.41 17.94
N LEU A 20 -9.59 13.52 18.22
CA LEU A 20 -9.69 12.11 17.87
C LEU A 20 -10.73 11.41 18.75
N THR A 21 -10.75 11.71 20.04
CA THR A 21 -11.79 11.20 20.96
C THR A 21 -13.19 11.60 20.50
N ALA A 22 -13.39 12.85 20.09
CA ALA A 22 -14.68 13.32 19.57
C ALA A 22 -15.10 12.62 18.27
N ALA A 23 -14.14 12.33 17.38
CA ALA A 23 -14.40 11.58 16.15
C ALA A 23 -14.80 10.13 16.44
N ILE A 24 -14.10 9.46 17.37
CA ILE A 24 -14.44 8.10 17.83
C ILE A 24 -15.84 8.08 18.44
N ASP A 25 -16.18 9.06 19.29
CA ASP A 25 -17.49 9.16 19.91
C ASP A 25 -18.62 9.38 18.89
N ALA A 26 -18.38 10.22 17.87
CA ALA A 26 -19.33 10.42 16.79
C ALA A 26 -19.55 9.14 15.98
N TRP A 27 -18.46 8.42 15.70
CA TRP A 27 -18.51 7.15 14.97
C TRP A 27 -19.24 6.06 15.77
N ALA A 28 -19.00 5.98 17.09
CA ALA A 28 -19.67 5.08 18.01
C ALA A 28 -21.18 5.38 18.08
N ARG A 29 -21.57 6.65 18.23
CA ARG A 29 -22.97 7.07 18.24
C ARG A 29 -23.70 6.71 16.95
N ALA A 30 -23.09 6.94 15.79
CA ALA A 30 -23.66 6.61 14.50
C ALA A 30 -23.92 5.09 14.31
N ARG A 31 -23.27 4.24 15.11
CA ARG A 31 -23.36 2.78 15.04
C ARG A 31 -23.98 2.14 16.28
N HIS A 32 -24.45 2.95 17.23
CA HIS A 32 -25.00 2.49 18.51
C HIS A 32 -24.05 1.57 19.30
N LEU A 33 -22.75 1.87 19.27
CA LEU A 33 -21.70 1.10 19.94
C LEU A 33 -21.22 1.81 21.21
N SER A 34 -20.67 1.02 22.16
CA SER A 34 -19.87 1.60 23.22
C SER A 34 -18.57 2.18 22.65
N ARG A 35 -17.94 3.10 23.39
CA ARG A 35 -16.63 3.66 22.98
C ARG A 35 -15.58 2.55 22.85
N SER A 36 -15.58 1.58 23.76
CA SER A 36 -14.64 0.46 23.74
C SER A 36 -14.81 -0.41 22.50
N ASP A 37 -16.06 -0.76 22.16
CA ASP A 37 -16.35 -1.55 20.94
C ASP A 37 -16.00 -0.78 19.68
N ALA A 38 -16.22 0.53 19.67
CA ALA A 38 -15.85 1.38 18.56
C ALA A 38 -14.34 1.44 18.35
N ILE A 39 -13.56 1.58 19.44
CA ILE A 39 -12.10 1.53 19.38
C ILE A 39 -11.63 0.17 18.86
N TYR A 40 -12.20 -0.93 19.36
CA TYR A 40 -11.87 -2.28 18.91
C TYR A 40 -12.11 -2.45 17.39
N GLN A 41 -13.29 -2.07 16.90
CA GLN A 41 -13.61 -2.19 15.47
C GLN A 41 -12.76 -1.29 14.58
N LEU A 42 -12.50 -0.05 15.02
CA LEU A 42 -11.63 0.87 14.29
C LEU A 42 -10.19 0.34 14.23
N LEU A 43 -9.70 -0.28 15.31
CA LEU A 43 -8.38 -0.90 15.32
C LEU A 43 -8.33 -2.12 14.41
N GLU A 44 -9.33 -3.00 14.46
CA GLU A 44 -9.45 -4.16 13.58
C GLU A 44 -9.47 -3.75 12.08
N LEU A 45 -10.23 -2.71 11.74
CA LEU A 45 -10.24 -2.13 10.40
C LEU A 45 -8.88 -1.53 10.02
N GLY A 46 -8.28 -0.76 10.94
CA GLY A 46 -6.97 -0.17 10.75
C GLY A 46 -5.87 -1.21 10.54
N LEU A 47 -5.92 -2.33 11.26
CA LEU A 47 -4.97 -3.45 11.13
C LEU A 47 -5.17 -4.23 9.83
N LYS A 48 -6.41 -4.39 9.35
CA LYS A 48 -6.70 -5.00 8.04
C LYS A 48 -6.24 -4.14 6.87
N LEU A 49 -6.31 -2.82 7.03
CA LEU A 49 -5.86 -1.84 6.02
C LEU A 49 -4.38 -1.51 6.13
N ALA A 50 -3.77 -1.76 7.29
CA ALA A 50 -2.35 -1.55 7.48
C ALA A 50 -1.61 -2.50 6.53
N PRO A 51 -0.73 -1.98 5.65
CA PRO A 51 0.15 -2.84 4.91
C PRO A 51 0.93 -3.69 5.92
N ALA A 52 1.05 -4.99 5.67
CA ALA A 52 1.95 -5.85 6.44
C ALA A 52 3.29 -5.12 6.51
N MET A 53 3.71 -4.76 7.72
CA MET A 53 4.82 -3.86 8.01
C MET A 53 5.93 -3.99 6.97
N PRO A 54 6.30 -2.93 6.22
CA PRO A 54 7.33 -3.06 5.22
C PRO A 54 8.66 -3.31 5.95
N ALA A 55 9.21 -4.51 5.75
CA ALA A 55 10.62 -4.74 6.01
C ALA A 55 11.40 -3.81 5.06
N SER A 56 11.89 -2.70 5.61
CA SER A 56 12.70 -1.68 4.94
C SER A 56 12.01 -0.87 3.82
N PRO A 57 12.16 0.47 3.79
CA PRO A 57 11.59 1.32 2.75
C PRO A 57 12.12 1.01 1.33
N GLU A 58 13.28 0.37 1.21
CA GLU A 58 13.90 -0.01 -0.06
C GLU A 58 13.14 -1.14 -0.81
N ILE A 59 12.57 -2.10 -0.07
CA ILE A 59 11.92 -3.28 -0.66
C ILE A 59 10.51 -2.92 -1.16
N THR A 60 9.81 -1.99 -0.49
CA THR A 60 8.47 -1.55 -0.91
C THR A 60 8.51 -0.70 -2.16
N ILE A 61 9.46 0.24 -2.27
CA ILE A 61 9.58 1.10 -3.47
C ILE A 61 9.96 0.26 -4.70
N THR A 62 10.85 -0.71 -4.55
CA THR A 62 11.23 -1.62 -5.66
C THR A 62 10.10 -2.57 -6.05
N SER A 63 9.36 -3.11 -5.07
CA SER A 63 8.17 -3.94 -5.32
C SER A 63 7.05 -3.17 -6.02
N ASP A 64 6.82 -1.92 -5.66
CA ASP A 64 5.79 -1.09 -6.30
C ASP A 64 6.22 -0.63 -7.70
N ALA A 65 7.49 -0.26 -7.89
CA ALA A 65 8.02 0.08 -9.21
C ALA A 65 7.87 -1.08 -10.20
N ALA A 66 8.23 -2.31 -9.81
CA ALA A 66 8.08 -3.48 -10.66
C ALA A 66 6.60 -3.78 -11.00
N ARG A 67 5.69 -3.62 -10.05
CA ARG A 67 4.25 -3.78 -10.29
C ARG A 67 3.69 -2.68 -11.21
N ILE A 68 4.13 -1.44 -11.04
CA ILE A 68 3.72 -0.32 -11.89
C ILE A 68 4.22 -0.54 -13.33
N GLU A 69 5.46 -1.01 -13.47
CA GLU A 69 6.04 -1.37 -14.77
C GLU A 69 5.25 -2.50 -15.44
N GLU A 70 4.90 -3.57 -14.70
CA GLU A 70 4.10 -4.69 -15.22
C GLU A 70 2.72 -4.23 -15.73
N ILE A 71 2.04 -3.38 -14.97
CA ILE A 71 0.75 -2.79 -15.38
C ILE A 71 0.93 -1.94 -16.64
N ALA A 72 1.96 -1.10 -16.70
CA ALA A 72 2.22 -0.25 -17.85
C ALA A 72 2.52 -1.08 -19.12
N VAL A 73 3.33 -2.14 -19.00
CA VAL A 73 3.62 -3.07 -20.09
C VAL A 73 2.33 -3.70 -20.62
N HIS A 74 1.48 -4.21 -19.73
CA HIS A 74 0.20 -4.83 -20.11
C HIS A 74 -0.73 -3.87 -20.84
N GLU A 75 -0.90 -2.65 -20.33
CA GLU A 75 -1.77 -1.65 -20.96
C GLU A 75 -1.23 -1.19 -22.32
N ILE A 76 0.08 -0.96 -22.44
CA ILE A 76 0.70 -0.59 -23.72
C ILE A 76 0.56 -1.73 -24.73
N GLU A 77 0.73 -2.98 -24.29
CA GLU A 77 0.58 -4.15 -25.15
C GLU A 77 -0.80 -4.20 -25.83
N GLY A 78 -1.86 -3.86 -25.07
CA GLY A 78 -3.24 -3.78 -25.59
C GLY A 78 -3.51 -2.59 -26.53
N LEU A 79 -2.68 -1.56 -26.49
CA LEU A 79 -2.78 -0.38 -27.37
C LEU A 79 -1.96 -0.50 -28.66
N LEU A 80 -1.01 -1.44 -28.72
CA LEU A 80 -0.19 -1.68 -29.91
C LEU A 80 -0.94 -2.48 -30.96
N ASP A 81 -0.62 -2.22 -32.23
CA ASP A 81 -1.21 -2.94 -33.36
C ASP A 81 -0.83 -4.44 -33.27
N PRO A 82 -1.82 -5.35 -33.19
CA PRO A 82 -1.58 -6.79 -33.11
C PRO A 82 -0.97 -7.38 -34.39
N ALA A 83 -1.02 -6.66 -35.52
CA ALA A 83 -0.39 -7.06 -36.77
C ALA A 83 1.14 -6.85 -36.77
N LEU A 84 1.69 -6.14 -35.77
CA LEU A 84 3.14 -5.95 -35.64
C LEU A 84 3.83 -7.25 -35.19
N PRO A 85 5.05 -7.51 -35.69
CA PRO A 85 5.90 -8.59 -35.17
C PRO A 85 6.11 -8.43 -33.66
N ALA A 86 6.12 -9.55 -32.93
CA ALA A 86 6.28 -9.55 -31.48
C ALA A 86 7.55 -8.81 -31.01
N ASP A 87 8.67 -8.98 -31.73
CA ASP A 87 9.94 -8.31 -31.42
C ASP A 87 9.83 -6.78 -31.54
N GLU A 88 9.05 -6.29 -32.50
CA GLU A 88 8.86 -4.85 -32.69
C GLU A 88 7.91 -4.27 -31.64
N ARG A 89 6.88 -5.04 -31.25
CA ARG A 89 5.98 -4.68 -30.14
C ARG A 89 6.77 -4.55 -28.84
N GLU A 90 7.59 -5.54 -28.51
CA GLU A 90 8.44 -5.57 -27.32
C GLU A 90 9.41 -4.38 -27.27
N ARG A 91 10.09 -4.08 -28.39
CA ARG A 91 10.98 -2.91 -28.49
C ARG A 91 10.25 -1.61 -28.21
N ARG A 92 9.02 -1.48 -28.72
CA ARG A 92 8.21 -0.27 -28.55
C ARG A 92 7.69 -0.12 -27.13
N ILE A 93 7.29 -1.23 -26.49
CA ILE A 93 6.92 -1.25 -25.06
C ILE A 93 8.10 -0.75 -24.23
N ARG A 94 9.28 -1.36 -24.37
CA ARG A 94 10.49 -0.95 -23.62
C ARG A 94 10.82 0.52 -23.78
N ARG A 95 10.75 1.03 -25.02
CA ARG A 95 11.04 2.44 -25.30
C ARG A 95 10.03 3.40 -24.67
N LEU A 96 8.79 2.96 -24.46
CA LEU A 96 7.75 3.75 -23.79
C LEU A 96 7.82 3.65 -22.26
N THR A 97 8.23 2.50 -21.71
CA THR A 97 8.38 2.29 -20.27
C THR A 97 9.68 2.86 -19.70
N GLU A 98 10.81 2.70 -20.40
CA GLU A 98 12.10 3.27 -19.99
C GLU A 98 12.20 4.77 -20.31
N GLY A 99 11.44 5.22 -21.33
CA GLY A 99 11.50 6.57 -21.87
C GLY A 99 12.70 6.81 -22.79
N PRO A 100 12.83 8.01 -23.36
CA PRO A 100 13.97 8.34 -24.21
C PRO A 100 15.27 8.40 -23.38
N PRO A 101 16.41 7.97 -23.95
CA PRO A 101 17.68 7.90 -23.22
C PRO A 101 18.16 9.25 -22.69
N GLU A 102 17.76 10.35 -23.33
CA GLU A 102 18.08 11.72 -22.91
C GLU A 102 17.45 12.09 -21.55
N PHE A 103 16.37 11.41 -21.16
CA PHE A 103 15.63 11.70 -19.93
C PHE A 103 15.78 10.60 -18.86
N SER A 104 16.39 9.46 -19.19
CA SER A 104 16.55 8.35 -18.24
C SER A 104 17.32 8.77 -16.98
N HIS A 105 18.28 9.70 -17.10
CA HIS A 105 19.09 10.22 -15.99
C HIS A 105 18.37 11.29 -15.13
N GLU A 106 17.27 11.85 -15.64
CA GLU A 106 16.47 12.86 -14.92
C GLU A 106 15.40 12.21 -14.01
N ARG A 107 15.26 10.89 -14.06
CA ARG A 107 14.33 10.13 -13.20
C ARG A 107 14.69 10.32 -11.72
N ILE A 108 13.77 10.95 -10.98
CA ILE A 108 13.91 11.21 -9.53
C ILE A 108 13.67 9.95 -8.68
N ASP A 109 13.05 8.94 -9.27
CA ASP A 109 12.64 7.68 -8.66
C ASP A 109 13.73 6.60 -8.70
N LEU A 110 14.72 6.70 -9.59
CA LEU A 110 15.86 5.77 -9.64
C LEU A 110 17.08 6.31 -8.88
N PRO A 111 17.89 5.44 -8.26
CA PRO A 111 19.20 5.83 -7.74
C PRO A 111 20.06 6.33 -8.89
N LYS A 112 20.51 7.59 -8.80
CA LYS A 112 21.42 8.18 -9.79
C LYS A 112 22.73 7.38 -9.79
N GLN A 113 23.09 6.84 -10.95
CA GLN A 113 24.39 6.19 -11.12
C GLN A 113 25.48 7.25 -10.95
N GLN A 114 26.18 7.22 -9.81
CA GLN A 114 27.37 8.04 -9.60
C GLN A 114 28.47 7.45 -10.50
N THR A 115 28.93 8.23 -11.48
CA THR A 115 30.10 7.91 -12.30
C THR A 115 31.35 8.50 -11.66
#